data_AF-A0AA42Z3Y2-F1
#
_entry.id   AF-A0AA42Z3Y2-F1
#
_cell.length_a   1.000
_cell.length_b   1.000
_cell.length_c   1.000
_cell.angle_alpha   90.00
_cell.angle_beta   90.00
_cell.angle_gamma   90.00
#
_symmetry.space_group_name_H-M   'P 1'
#
loop_
_entity.id
_entity.type
_entity.pdbx_description
1 polymer ?
#
loop_
_entity_poly.entity_id
_entity_poly.type
_entity_poly.pdbx_seq_one_letter_code
_entity_poly.pdbx_strand_id
1 'polypeptide(L)'
;MMIVVVLALLQTALGVEARQAPLDHYEWMAVAPIVVGATSLGENGKFVEIEITHRIRGDVKVGAMLSIDVKHTNRNRSRTVNPRGLRLLEGDSFLLLLSPSPEHKSRKHSYRVVRGVAGARELPLEGADAVVQPLQVLAAIQDLDDDGRRWDEMWRLFEEDSPLLIETSLAQSIKFSRVRADHLDVVRPLLEHPEADIRRRTAEIIRLIVKRTGAQNLEDGASVRNELVSTARRDPAIDVRAAATEALSVFDGSVIDDILREIAETDPEQMVRYIAQKALIERRPGS
;
A
#
# COMPACT_ATOMS: atom_id res chain seq x y z
N MET A 1 16.54 -1.21 25.28
CA MET A 1 15.77 -2.27 24.57
C MET A 1 14.62 -2.77 25.46
N MET A 2 13.77 -1.86 25.97
CA MET A 2 12.74 -2.19 26.98
C MET A 2 11.40 -1.46 26.75
N ILE A 3 11.34 -0.55 25.76
CA ILE A 3 10.17 0.29 25.46
C ILE A 3 9.25 -0.37 24.41
N VAL A 4 9.79 -1.22 23.52
CA VAL A 4 9.00 -1.90 22.47
C VAL A 4 8.07 -2.99 23.05
N VAL A 5 8.45 -3.58 24.19
CA VAL A 5 7.65 -4.66 24.83
C VAL A 5 6.40 -4.12 25.54
N VAL A 6 6.41 -2.86 25.99
CA VAL A 6 5.28 -2.26 26.72
C VAL A 6 4.14 -1.85 25.78
N LEU A 7 4.44 -1.44 24.54
CA LEU A 7 3.39 -1.13 23.55
C LEU A 7 2.64 -2.38 23.06
N ALA A 8 3.32 -3.52 22.95
CA ALA A 8 2.71 -4.77 22.51
C ALA A 8 1.74 -5.36 23.56
N LEU A 9 2.02 -5.17 24.86
CA LEU A 9 1.18 -5.69 25.95
C LEU A 9 -0.10 -4.87 26.19
N LEU A 10 -0.09 -3.58 25.87
CA LEU A 10 -1.29 -2.71 25.96
C LEU A 10 -2.32 -2.99 24.86
N GLN A 11 -1.90 -3.46 23.68
CA GLN A 11 -2.83 -3.85 22.61
C GLN A 11 -3.63 -5.13 22.95
N THR A 12 -3.03 -6.07 23.67
CA THR A 12 -3.70 -7.30 24.09
C THR A 12 -4.77 -7.10 25.18
N ALA A 13 -4.65 -6.05 26.00
CA ALA A 13 -5.56 -5.82 27.13
C ALA A 13 -6.92 -5.20 26.73
N LEU A 14 -7.03 -4.64 25.52
CA LEU A 14 -8.24 -3.94 25.07
C LEU A 14 -9.15 -4.77 24.16
N GLY A 15 -8.81 -6.04 23.84
CA GLY A 15 -9.65 -6.88 22.99
C GLY A 15 -9.89 -6.33 21.58
N VAL A 16 -9.19 -5.25 21.21
CA VAL A 16 -9.12 -4.75 19.85
C VAL A 16 -8.09 -5.63 19.15
N GLU A 17 -8.53 -6.77 18.61
CA GLU A 17 -7.78 -7.39 17.52
C GLU A 17 -7.62 -6.28 16.48
N ALA A 18 -6.42 -5.69 16.41
CA ALA A 18 -6.10 -4.72 15.39
C ALA A 18 -6.33 -5.45 14.07
N ARG A 19 -7.44 -5.10 13.38
CA ARG A 19 -7.70 -5.59 12.03
C ARG A 19 -6.47 -5.21 11.23
N GLN A 20 -5.64 -6.20 10.92
CA GLN A 20 -4.47 -5.97 10.09
C GLN A 20 -4.98 -5.32 8.81
N ALA A 21 -4.45 -4.14 8.50
CA ALA A 21 -4.78 -3.47 7.25
C ALA A 21 -4.54 -4.47 6.10
N PRO A 22 -5.41 -4.51 5.08
CA PRO A 22 -5.21 -5.38 3.94
C PRO A 22 -3.83 -5.09 3.32
N LEU A 23 -3.07 -6.15 3.04
CA LEU A 23 -1.77 -6.03 2.39
C LEU A 23 -1.93 -5.37 1.02
N ASP A 24 -1.08 -4.40 0.70
CA ASP A 24 -0.98 -3.89 -0.66
C ASP A 24 -0.47 -4.99 -1.61
N HIS A 25 -0.50 -4.71 -2.92
CA HIS A 25 -0.09 -5.69 -3.93
C HIS A 25 1.37 -6.10 -3.82
N TYR A 26 2.25 -5.17 -3.47
CA TYR A 26 3.67 -5.45 -3.27
C TYR A 26 3.86 -6.45 -2.12
N GLU A 27 3.36 -6.15 -0.92
CA GLU A 27 3.47 -7.01 0.26
C GLU A 27 2.75 -8.35 0.11
N TRP A 28 1.63 -8.34 -0.61
CA TRP A 28 0.87 -9.53 -0.93
C TRP A 28 1.72 -10.51 -1.75
N MET A 29 2.36 -10.05 -2.83
CA MET A 29 3.18 -10.88 -3.74
C MET A 29 4.52 -11.34 -3.16
N ALA A 30 5.09 -10.60 -2.20
CA ALA A 30 6.47 -10.78 -1.73
C ALA A 30 6.82 -12.21 -1.24
N VAL A 31 5.83 -12.97 -0.77
CA VAL A 31 6.06 -14.31 -0.19
C VAL A 31 5.94 -15.46 -1.20
N ALA A 32 5.51 -15.17 -2.43
CA ALA A 32 5.17 -16.18 -3.40
C ALA A 32 6.28 -16.31 -4.46
N PRO A 33 6.80 -17.53 -4.69
CA PRO A 33 7.79 -17.75 -5.76
C PRO A 33 7.16 -17.67 -7.16
N ILE A 34 5.85 -17.84 -7.28
CA ILE A 34 5.10 -17.74 -8.53
C ILE A 34 3.91 -16.82 -8.31
N VAL A 35 3.74 -15.86 -9.22
CA VAL A 35 2.59 -14.96 -9.27
C VAL A 35 2.07 -14.94 -10.69
N VAL A 36 0.77 -15.20 -10.86
CA VAL A 36 0.13 -15.33 -12.17
C VAL A 36 -1.24 -14.68 -12.19
N GLY A 37 -1.64 -14.18 -13.36
CA GLY A 37 -3.04 -14.07 -13.74
C GLY A 37 -3.46 -15.37 -14.42
N ALA A 38 -4.60 -15.92 -14.04
CA ALA A 38 -5.10 -17.19 -14.57
C ALA A 38 -6.62 -17.24 -14.62
N THR A 39 -7.16 -18.01 -15.57
CA THR A 39 -8.59 -18.29 -15.68
C THR A 39 -8.86 -19.70 -15.18
N SER A 40 -9.89 -19.87 -14.35
CA SER A 40 -10.30 -21.17 -13.85
C SER A 40 -11.02 -21.96 -14.93
N LEU A 41 -10.60 -23.20 -15.16
CA LEU A 41 -11.22 -24.16 -16.08
C LEU A 41 -12.19 -25.11 -15.36
N GLY A 42 -12.44 -24.89 -14.07
CA GLY A 42 -13.34 -25.70 -13.26
C GLY A 42 -12.67 -26.85 -12.49
N GLU A 43 -13.50 -27.65 -11.84
CA GLU A 43 -13.05 -28.73 -10.95
C GLU A 43 -12.67 -30.00 -11.74
N ASN A 44 -11.47 -30.53 -11.46
CA ASN A 44 -11.00 -31.82 -11.96
C ASN A 44 -10.67 -32.76 -10.79
N GLY A 45 -11.71 -33.38 -10.25
CA GLY A 45 -11.62 -34.32 -9.14
C GLY A 45 -11.24 -33.63 -7.82
N LYS A 46 -9.95 -33.68 -7.44
CA LYS A 46 -9.45 -33.07 -6.18
C LYS A 46 -8.84 -31.67 -6.39
N PHE A 47 -8.66 -31.26 -7.63
CA PHE A 47 -7.97 -30.04 -8.00
C PHE A 47 -8.90 -29.14 -8.79
N VAL A 48 -8.58 -27.84 -8.83
CA VAL A 48 -9.12 -26.93 -9.84
C VAL A 48 -8.03 -26.75 -10.90
N GLU A 49 -8.38 -26.94 -12.16
CA GLU A 49 -7.46 -26.65 -13.26
C GLU A 49 -7.56 -25.16 -13.61
N ILE A 50 -6.41 -24.53 -13.86
CA ILE A 50 -6.33 -23.14 -14.29
C ILE A 50 -5.48 -23.05 -15.56
N GLU A 51 -5.80 -22.09 -16.43
CA GLU A 51 -4.94 -21.70 -17.55
C GLU A 51 -4.25 -20.38 -17.22
N ILE A 52 -2.93 -20.34 -17.36
CA ILE A 52 -2.16 -19.11 -17.13
C ILE A 52 -2.40 -18.12 -18.27
N THR A 53 -3.04 -17.00 -17.96
CA THR A 53 -3.25 -15.90 -18.91
C THR A 53 -2.12 -14.89 -18.85
N HIS A 54 -1.54 -14.68 -17.67
CA HIS A 54 -0.47 -13.71 -17.46
C HIS A 54 0.61 -14.24 -16.52
N ARG A 55 1.88 -14.03 -16.90
CA ARG A 55 3.04 -14.30 -16.04
C ARG A 55 3.48 -13.00 -15.35
N ILE A 56 3.47 -12.99 -14.02
CA ILE A 56 3.96 -11.86 -13.21
C ILE A 56 5.33 -12.18 -12.61
N ARG A 57 5.44 -13.33 -11.93
CA ARG A 57 6.69 -13.83 -11.34
C ARG A 57 6.80 -15.35 -11.51
N GLY A 58 8.04 -15.83 -11.67
CA GLY A 58 8.38 -17.25 -11.66
C GLY A 58 8.40 -17.90 -13.04
N ASP A 59 8.92 -19.12 -13.10
CA ASP A 59 9.11 -19.87 -14.35
C ASP A 59 7.87 -20.68 -14.73
N VAL A 60 6.84 -19.98 -15.20
CA VAL A 60 5.60 -20.56 -15.74
C VAL A 60 5.29 -19.93 -17.10
N LYS A 61 4.78 -20.72 -18.04
CA LYS A 61 4.45 -20.26 -19.39
C LYS A 61 2.99 -19.81 -19.47
N VAL A 62 2.73 -18.73 -20.19
CA VAL A 62 1.36 -18.35 -20.59
C VAL A 62 0.78 -19.47 -21.47
N GLY A 63 -0.51 -19.78 -21.29
CA GLY A 63 -1.21 -20.92 -21.88
C GLY A 63 -0.92 -22.26 -21.19
N ALA A 64 -0.05 -22.30 -20.17
CA ALA A 64 0.15 -23.53 -19.41
C ALA A 64 -1.07 -23.83 -18.52
N MET A 65 -1.44 -25.11 -18.46
CA MET A 65 -2.45 -25.60 -17.52
C MET A 65 -1.79 -26.06 -16.22
N LEU A 66 -2.24 -25.53 -15.08
CA LEU A 66 -1.76 -25.91 -13.76
C LEU A 66 -2.92 -26.46 -12.90
N SER A 67 -2.62 -27.42 -12.02
CA SER A 67 -3.61 -27.98 -11.09
C SER A 67 -3.43 -27.38 -9.69
N ILE A 68 -4.47 -26.73 -9.15
CA ILE A 68 -4.46 -26.08 -7.83
C ILE A 68 -5.16 -26.95 -6.77
N ASP A 69 -4.48 -27.23 -5.66
CA ASP A 69 -5.06 -27.93 -4.51
C ASP A 69 -5.87 -26.96 -3.61
N VAL A 70 -7.07 -26.61 -4.08
CA VAL A 70 -8.02 -25.76 -3.34
C VAL A 70 -8.50 -26.45 -2.06
N LYS A 71 -8.56 -27.79 -2.03
CA LYS A 71 -9.00 -28.55 -0.84
C LYS A 71 -8.02 -28.41 0.31
N HIS A 72 -6.72 -28.50 0.05
CA HIS A 72 -5.68 -28.25 1.05
C HIS A 72 -5.78 -26.82 1.58
N THR A 73 -5.88 -25.85 0.67
CA THR A 73 -6.06 -24.43 1.01
C THR A 73 -7.27 -24.21 1.93
N ASN A 74 -8.40 -24.83 1.60
CA ASN A 74 -9.63 -24.71 2.38
C ASN A 74 -9.63 -25.46 3.70
N ARG A 75 -8.86 -26.53 3.83
CA ARG A 75 -8.69 -27.28 5.09
C ARG A 75 -7.88 -26.48 6.10
N ASN A 76 -6.85 -25.78 5.63
CA ASN A 76 -5.91 -25.05 6.48
C ASN A 76 -6.28 -23.57 6.68
N ARG A 77 -7.47 -23.15 6.24
CA ARG A 77 -7.92 -21.76 6.38
C ARG A 77 -8.30 -21.43 7.82
N SER A 78 -8.03 -20.19 8.23
CA SER A 78 -8.69 -19.62 9.41
C SER A 78 -10.17 -19.42 9.11
N ARG A 79 -11.05 -20.13 9.82
CA ARG A 79 -12.51 -20.01 9.64
C ARG A 79 -13.07 -18.70 10.15
N THR A 80 -12.39 -18.07 11.10
CA THR A 80 -12.75 -16.75 11.63
C THR A 80 -12.49 -15.65 10.59
N VAL A 81 -11.33 -15.70 9.93
CA VAL A 81 -10.94 -14.69 8.93
C VAL A 81 -11.56 -14.98 7.56
N ASN A 82 -11.65 -16.26 7.17
CA ASN A 82 -12.11 -16.71 5.85
C ASN A 82 -13.20 -17.80 5.98
N PRO A 83 -14.44 -17.43 6.33
CA PRO A 83 -15.49 -18.41 6.59
C PRO A 83 -15.89 -19.20 5.34
N ARG A 84 -15.96 -18.53 4.18
CA ARG A 84 -16.47 -19.12 2.91
C ARG A 84 -15.48 -20.05 2.21
N GLY A 85 -14.18 -19.95 2.51
CA GLY A 85 -13.12 -20.66 1.79
C GLY A 85 -12.88 -20.10 0.38
N LEU A 86 -11.79 -20.53 -0.23
CA LEU A 86 -11.43 -20.23 -1.61
C LEU A 86 -12.36 -20.99 -2.55
N ARG A 87 -12.91 -20.27 -3.53
CA ARG A 87 -13.67 -20.80 -4.65
C ARG A 87 -13.10 -20.19 -5.92
N LEU A 88 -12.78 -21.02 -6.89
CA LEU A 88 -12.26 -20.63 -8.20
C LEU A 88 -13.30 -21.09 -9.22
N LEU A 89 -14.36 -20.30 -9.42
CA LEU A 89 -15.47 -20.68 -10.29
C LEU A 89 -14.99 -20.75 -11.73
N GLU A 90 -15.52 -21.70 -12.50
CA GLU A 90 -15.18 -21.87 -13.92
C GLU A 90 -15.48 -20.58 -14.70
N GLY A 91 -14.53 -20.16 -15.54
CA GLY A 91 -14.60 -18.93 -16.33
C GLY A 91 -14.11 -17.67 -15.63
N ASP A 92 -14.04 -17.67 -14.30
CA ASP A 92 -13.55 -16.51 -13.55
C ASP A 92 -12.02 -16.38 -13.65
N SER A 93 -11.55 -15.14 -13.68
CA SER A 93 -10.14 -14.80 -13.71
C SER A 93 -9.64 -14.35 -12.35
N PHE A 94 -8.44 -14.78 -12.00
CA PHE A 94 -7.83 -14.53 -10.69
C PHE A 94 -6.35 -14.17 -10.81
N LEU A 95 -5.89 -13.31 -9.92
CA LEU A 95 -4.49 -13.22 -9.52
C LEU A 95 -4.21 -14.26 -8.44
N LEU A 96 -3.18 -15.09 -8.64
CA LEU A 96 -2.85 -16.20 -7.75
C LEU A 96 -1.39 -16.17 -7.30
N LEU A 97 -1.19 -16.34 -5.99
CA LEU A 97 0.11 -16.60 -5.37
C LEU A 97 0.33 -18.10 -5.25
N LEU A 98 1.33 -18.64 -5.95
CA LEU A 98 1.51 -20.08 -6.08
C LEU A 98 2.86 -20.55 -5.55
N SER A 99 2.86 -21.77 -5.02
CA SER A 99 4.08 -22.54 -4.71
C SER A 99 3.91 -24.00 -5.15
N PRO A 100 4.97 -24.66 -5.65
CA PRO A 100 4.89 -26.08 -6.01
C PRO A 100 4.41 -26.94 -4.83
N SER A 101 3.50 -27.89 -5.08
CA SER A 101 2.99 -28.77 -4.03
C SER A 101 3.98 -29.92 -3.73
N PRO A 102 4.53 -30.04 -2.51
CA PRO A 102 5.47 -31.12 -2.18
C PRO A 102 4.81 -32.51 -2.09
N GLU A 103 3.50 -32.57 -1.83
CA GLU A 103 2.75 -33.82 -1.59
C GLU A 103 2.43 -34.61 -2.88
N HIS A 104 2.57 -34.00 -4.06
CA HIS A 104 2.16 -34.60 -5.32
C HIS A 104 3.32 -34.73 -6.32
N LYS A 105 4.42 -35.35 -5.90
CA LYS A 105 5.60 -35.60 -6.76
C LYS A 105 5.26 -36.34 -8.07
N SER A 106 4.18 -37.14 -8.09
CA SER A 106 3.74 -37.88 -9.28
C SER A 106 2.93 -37.06 -10.28
N ARG A 107 2.30 -35.94 -9.87
CA ARG A 107 1.54 -35.05 -10.77
C ARG A 107 2.40 -33.81 -11.04
N LYS A 108 3.10 -33.82 -12.17
CA LYS A 108 3.81 -32.64 -12.68
C LYS A 108 2.80 -31.48 -12.75
N HIS A 109 3.19 -30.29 -12.28
CA HIS A 109 2.37 -29.06 -12.28
C HIS A 109 1.24 -28.96 -11.23
N SER A 110 1.36 -29.63 -10.09
CA SER A 110 0.48 -29.35 -8.93
C SER A 110 1.03 -28.22 -8.05
N TYR A 111 0.17 -27.23 -7.74
CA TYR A 111 0.50 -26.07 -6.94
C TYR A 111 -0.47 -25.88 -5.77
N ARG A 112 -0.02 -25.11 -4.78
CA ARG A 112 -0.84 -24.62 -3.67
C ARG A 112 -0.89 -23.10 -3.70
N VAL A 113 -2.00 -22.57 -3.18
CA VAL A 113 -2.15 -21.13 -3.00
C VAL A 113 -1.41 -20.69 -1.75
N VAL A 114 -0.39 -19.85 -1.92
CA VAL A 114 0.36 -19.23 -0.82
C VAL A 114 -0.57 -18.26 -0.10
N ARG A 115 -0.46 -18.10 1.23
CA ARG A 115 -1.41 -17.33 2.06
C ARG A 115 -2.85 -17.87 2.07
N GLY A 116 -3.06 -19.11 1.63
CA GLY A 116 -4.38 -19.75 1.65
C GLY A 116 -5.40 -18.98 0.81
N VAL A 117 -6.59 -18.71 1.36
CA VAL A 117 -7.65 -17.98 0.63
C VAL A 117 -7.22 -16.58 0.21
N ALA A 118 -6.44 -15.89 1.06
CA ALA A 118 -5.97 -14.54 0.78
C ALA A 118 -4.91 -14.47 -0.34
N GLY A 119 -4.39 -15.61 -0.82
CA GLY A 119 -3.49 -15.67 -1.96
C GLY A 119 -4.17 -15.67 -3.32
N ALA A 120 -5.51 -15.59 -3.35
CA ALA A 120 -6.27 -15.38 -4.55
C ALA A 120 -6.99 -14.03 -4.47
N ARG A 121 -6.92 -13.26 -5.55
CA ARG A 121 -7.73 -12.05 -5.75
C ARG A 121 -8.42 -12.18 -7.09
N GLU A 122 -9.66 -11.73 -7.20
CA GLU A 122 -10.34 -11.67 -8.49
C GLU A 122 -9.60 -10.69 -9.40
N LEU A 123 -9.46 -11.08 -10.67
CA LEU A 123 -8.91 -10.23 -11.73
C LEU A 123 -10.10 -9.83 -12.61
N PRO A 124 -10.36 -8.52 -12.80
CA PRO A 124 -11.49 -8.10 -13.61
C PRO A 124 -11.30 -8.58 -15.05
N LEU A 125 -12.41 -9.02 -15.67
CA LEU A 125 -12.39 -9.49 -17.06
C LEU A 125 -11.98 -8.38 -18.03
N GLU A 126 -12.47 -7.16 -17.77
CA GLU A 126 -12.12 -5.96 -18.53
C GLU A 126 -11.06 -5.15 -17.78
N GLY A 127 -10.03 -4.69 -18.49
CA GLY A 127 -8.95 -3.91 -17.89
C GLY A 127 -7.95 -4.72 -17.06
N ALA A 128 -7.92 -6.05 -17.21
CA ALA A 128 -6.95 -6.93 -16.54
C ALA A 128 -5.49 -6.44 -16.69
N ASP A 129 -5.13 -5.97 -17.89
CA ASP A 129 -3.78 -5.46 -18.19
C ASP A 129 -3.40 -4.25 -17.33
N ALA A 130 -4.36 -3.37 -17.03
CA ALA A 130 -4.14 -2.20 -16.17
C ALA A 130 -3.79 -2.58 -14.73
N VAL A 131 -4.12 -3.81 -14.31
CA VAL A 131 -3.67 -4.39 -13.03
C VAL A 131 -2.38 -5.17 -13.21
N VAL A 132 -2.33 -6.09 -14.19
CA VAL A 132 -1.22 -7.03 -14.37
C VAL A 132 0.10 -6.33 -14.69
N GLN A 133 0.11 -5.33 -15.56
CA GLN A 133 1.33 -4.65 -15.98
C GLN A 133 2.04 -3.96 -14.80
N PRO A 134 1.34 -3.17 -13.96
CA PRO A 134 1.90 -2.68 -12.70
C PRO A 134 2.46 -3.78 -11.79
N LEU A 135 1.78 -4.91 -11.66
CA LEU A 135 2.27 -6.02 -10.82
C LEU A 135 3.56 -6.64 -11.36
N GLN A 136 3.76 -6.67 -12.67
CA GLN A 136 5.03 -7.11 -13.28
C GLN A 136 6.18 -6.17 -12.92
N VAL A 137 5.94 -4.85 -12.96
CA VAL A 137 6.93 -3.85 -12.54
C VAL A 137 7.27 -4.03 -11.06
N LEU A 138 6.26 -4.15 -10.19
CA LEU A 138 6.48 -4.36 -8.76
C LEU A 138 7.22 -5.67 -8.47
N ALA A 139 6.90 -6.76 -9.18
CA ALA A 139 7.58 -8.04 -9.04
C ALA A 139 9.06 -7.94 -9.45
N ALA A 140 9.35 -7.24 -10.56
CA ALA A 140 10.72 -7.01 -11.01
C ALA A 140 11.55 -6.22 -9.97
N ILE A 141 10.94 -5.22 -9.31
CA ILE A 141 11.62 -4.43 -8.28
C ILE A 141 11.88 -5.25 -7.01
N GLN A 142 10.94 -6.12 -6.62
CA GLN A 142 11.14 -7.06 -5.51
C GLN A 142 12.27 -8.07 -5.76
N ASP A 143 12.45 -8.47 -7.00
CA ASP A 143 13.47 -9.46 -7.41
C ASP A 143 14.87 -8.83 -7.50
N LEU A 144 15.02 -7.51 -7.29
CA LEU A 144 16.32 -6.87 -7.17
C LEU A 144 17.02 -7.29 -5.86
N ASP A 145 18.27 -7.73 -5.95
CA ASP A 145 19.08 -8.10 -4.78
C ASP A 145 19.56 -6.89 -3.97
N ASP A 146 19.76 -5.74 -4.64
CA ASP A 146 20.29 -4.53 -4.02
C ASP A 146 19.18 -3.62 -3.47
N ASP A 147 19.19 -3.37 -2.14
CA ASP A 147 18.18 -2.54 -1.47
C ASP A 147 18.20 -1.09 -1.96
N GLY A 148 19.38 -0.54 -2.25
CA GLY A 148 19.52 0.84 -2.75
C GLY A 148 18.82 1.02 -4.09
N ARG A 149 19.16 0.15 -5.06
CA ARG A 149 18.52 0.12 -6.38
C ARG A 149 17.02 -0.12 -6.29
N ARG A 150 16.58 -1.01 -5.40
CA ARG A 150 15.14 -1.25 -5.16
C ARG A 150 14.42 0.03 -4.77
N TRP A 151 15.00 0.81 -3.86
CA TRP A 151 14.42 2.08 -3.45
C TRP A 151 14.50 3.13 -4.55
N ASP A 152 15.60 3.20 -5.31
CA ASP A 152 15.70 4.11 -6.45
C ASP A 152 14.61 3.82 -7.51
N GLU A 153 14.35 2.54 -7.82
CA GLU A 153 13.26 2.17 -8.73
C GLU A 153 11.87 2.46 -8.12
N MET A 154 11.67 2.27 -6.81
CA MET A 154 10.42 2.68 -6.15
C MET A 154 10.15 4.18 -6.32
N TRP A 155 11.17 5.03 -6.16
CA TRP A 155 11.00 6.48 -6.30
C TRP A 155 10.64 6.90 -7.73
N ARG A 156 11.13 6.18 -8.75
CA ARG A 156 10.73 6.43 -10.15
C ARG A 156 9.26 6.16 -10.42
N LEU A 157 8.61 5.29 -9.63
CA LEU A 157 7.18 4.99 -9.81
C LEU A 157 6.24 6.18 -9.56
N PHE A 158 6.72 7.28 -8.98
CA PHE A 158 5.93 8.50 -8.83
C PHE A 158 5.76 9.27 -10.15
N GLU A 159 6.58 8.98 -11.15
CA GLU A 159 6.51 9.58 -12.48
C GLU A 159 5.65 8.74 -13.46
N GLU A 160 5.16 7.58 -13.02
CA GLU A 160 4.32 6.69 -13.81
C GLU A 160 2.86 7.14 -13.82
N ASP A 161 2.12 6.81 -14.89
CA ASP A 161 0.69 7.14 -14.99
C ASP A 161 -0.21 6.19 -14.17
N SER A 162 0.31 5.03 -13.75
CA SER A 162 -0.48 4.01 -13.07
C SER A 162 -0.73 4.38 -11.60
N PRO A 163 -2.00 4.58 -11.17
CA PRO A 163 -2.30 4.87 -9.77
C PRO A 163 -1.82 3.76 -8.84
N LEU A 164 -1.90 2.48 -9.28
CA LEU A 164 -1.43 1.34 -8.49
C LEU A 164 0.07 1.45 -8.15
N LEU A 165 0.90 1.86 -9.13
CA LEU A 165 2.33 2.03 -8.93
C LEU A 165 2.63 3.19 -7.98
N ILE A 166 1.98 4.34 -8.20
CA ILE A 166 2.12 5.53 -7.35
C ILE A 166 1.70 5.21 -5.91
N GLU A 167 0.50 4.66 -5.71
CA GLU A 167 -0.05 4.31 -4.39
C GLU A 167 0.86 3.34 -3.64
N THR A 168 1.33 2.30 -4.35
CA THR A 168 2.23 1.31 -3.77
C THR A 168 3.53 1.97 -3.33
N SER A 169 4.13 2.80 -4.18
CA SER A 169 5.37 3.49 -3.84
C SER A 169 5.19 4.46 -2.67
N LEU A 170 4.06 5.19 -2.61
CA LEU A 170 3.73 6.07 -1.48
C LEU A 170 3.58 5.25 -0.19
N ALA A 171 2.83 4.16 -0.23
CA ALA A 171 2.61 3.29 0.92
C ALA A 171 3.92 2.71 1.47
N GLN A 172 4.78 2.18 0.59
CA GLN A 172 6.08 1.62 0.99
C GLN A 172 7.02 2.72 1.52
N SER A 173 7.05 3.89 0.87
CA SER A 173 7.88 5.02 1.30
C SER A 173 7.49 5.55 2.69
N ILE A 174 6.18 5.64 2.98
CA ILE A 174 5.67 5.99 4.31
C ILE A 174 6.06 4.91 5.32
N LYS A 175 5.76 3.64 5.02
CA LYS A 175 5.97 2.50 5.92
C LYS A 175 7.42 2.38 6.38
N PHE A 176 8.36 2.58 5.47
CA PHE A 176 9.80 2.45 5.76
C PHE A 176 10.49 3.80 6.02
N SER A 177 9.76 4.91 5.93
CA SER A 177 10.29 6.28 6.12
C SER A 177 11.54 6.57 5.27
N ARG A 178 11.58 6.03 4.05
CA ARG A 178 12.72 6.10 3.12
C ARG A 178 12.67 7.35 2.24
N VAL A 179 12.68 8.52 2.88
CA VAL A 179 12.54 9.82 2.22
C VAL A 179 13.82 10.66 2.28
N ARG A 180 14.00 11.56 1.30
CA ARG A 180 15.09 12.54 1.19
C ARG A 180 14.54 13.89 0.70
N ALA A 181 15.34 14.95 0.83
CA ALA A 181 14.94 16.31 0.43
C ALA A 181 14.72 16.44 -1.09
N ASP A 182 15.58 15.80 -1.88
CA ASP A 182 15.54 15.78 -3.36
C ASP A 182 14.31 15.05 -3.91
N HIS A 183 13.57 14.33 -3.08
CA HIS A 183 12.33 13.69 -3.46
C HIS A 183 11.13 14.64 -3.56
N LEU A 184 11.23 15.85 -3.02
CA LEU A 184 10.13 16.82 -3.04
C LEU A 184 9.67 17.14 -4.46
N ASP A 185 10.59 17.31 -5.40
CA ASP A 185 10.26 17.72 -6.77
C ASP A 185 9.38 16.70 -7.48
N VAL A 186 9.57 15.42 -7.16
CA VAL A 186 8.82 14.31 -7.76
C VAL A 186 7.45 14.15 -7.10
N VAL A 187 7.34 14.33 -5.78
CA VAL A 187 6.08 14.08 -5.06
C VAL A 187 5.16 15.29 -5.03
N ARG A 188 5.68 16.52 -5.07
CA ARG A 188 4.86 17.75 -4.99
C ARG A 188 3.73 17.79 -6.03
N PRO A 189 3.96 17.45 -7.31
CA PRO A 189 2.89 17.42 -8.32
C PRO A 189 1.72 16.49 -7.95
N LEU A 190 1.96 15.43 -7.16
CA LEU A 190 0.92 14.49 -6.74
C LEU A 190 -0.07 15.08 -5.74
N LEU A 191 0.18 16.27 -5.19
CA LEU A 191 -0.83 17.01 -4.41
C LEU A 191 -2.03 17.44 -5.26
N GLU A 192 -1.93 17.41 -6.58
CA GLU A 192 -3.04 17.72 -7.51
C GLU A 192 -3.60 16.45 -8.20
N HIS A 193 -3.18 15.26 -7.78
CA HIS A 193 -3.64 14.00 -8.36
C HIS A 193 -5.17 13.83 -8.22
N PRO A 194 -5.90 13.28 -9.21
CA PRO A 194 -7.36 13.14 -9.14
C PRO A 194 -7.83 12.28 -7.94
N GLU A 195 -7.06 11.26 -7.58
CA GLU A 195 -7.38 10.35 -6.47
C GLU A 195 -6.97 10.93 -5.11
N ALA A 196 -7.94 10.98 -4.19
CA ALA A 196 -7.74 11.56 -2.87
C ALA A 196 -6.72 10.80 -2.00
N ASP A 197 -6.62 9.47 -2.11
CA ASP A 197 -5.66 8.71 -1.29
C ASP A 197 -4.22 9.02 -1.68
N ILE A 198 -3.95 9.22 -2.98
CA ILE A 198 -2.63 9.68 -3.47
C ILE A 198 -2.32 11.08 -2.93
N ARG A 199 -3.25 12.04 -3.02
CA ARG A 199 -3.03 13.39 -2.46
C ARG A 199 -2.77 13.35 -0.95
N ARG A 200 -3.55 12.56 -0.21
CA ARG A 200 -3.41 12.37 1.25
C ARG A 200 -2.01 11.83 1.59
N ARG A 201 -1.61 10.73 0.97
CA ARG A 201 -0.29 10.11 1.20
C ARG A 201 0.86 11.01 0.75
N THR A 202 0.66 11.81 -0.29
CA THR A 202 1.63 12.80 -0.74
C THR A 202 1.90 13.83 0.36
N ALA A 203 0.84 14.37 0.99
CA ALA A 203 1.00 15.27 2.13
C ALA A 203 1.75 14.60 3.31
N GLU A 204 1.49 13.31 3.57
CA GLU A 204 2.23 12.53 4.58
C GLU A 204 3.72 12.36 4.23
N ILE A 205 4.05 12.07 2.97
CA ILE A 205 5.44 11.98 2.51
C ILE A 205 6.14 13.33 2.64
N ILE A 206 5.50 14.43 2.22
CA ILE A 206 6.06 15.78 2.36
C ILE A 206 6.35 16.08 3.83
N ARG A 207 5.42 15.77 4.74
CA ARG A 207 5.65 15.89 6.19
C ARG A 207 6.88 15.11 6.64
N LEU A 208 7.04 13.86 6.20
CA LEU A 208 8.20 13.04 6.54
C LEU A 208 9.51 13.66 6.03
N ILE A 209 9.51 14.18 4.80
CA ILE A 209 10.67 14.85 4.20
C ILE A 209 11.04 16.10 5.02
N VAL A 210 10.06 16.96 5.32
CA VAL A 210 10.25 18.18 6.11
C VAL A 210 10.77 17.84 7.51
N LYS A 211 10.17 16.85 8.18
CA LYS A 211 10.59 16.41 9.52
C LYS A 211 12.03 15.88 9.53
N ARG A 212 12.43 15.16 8.48
CA ARG A 212 13.78 14.57 8.37
C ARG A 212 14.84 15.61 8.02
N THR A 213 14.51 16.55 7.14
CA THR A 213 15.46 17.53 6.61
C THR A 213 15.54 18.78 7.50
N GLY A 214 14.45 19.12 8.18
CA GLY A 214 14.23 20.42 8.82
C GLY A 214 13.67 21.44 7.82
N ALA A 215 12.59 22.12 8.19
CA ALA A 215 11.90 23.07 7.31
C ALA A 215 12.80 24.21 6.80
N GLN A 216 13.76 24.63 7.61
CA GLN A 216 14.75 25.67 7.30
C GLN A 216 15.82 25.25 6.29
N ASN A 217 15.99 23.94 6.07
CA ASN A 217 17.00 23.38 5.17
C ASN A 217 16.40 22.99 3.81
N LEU A 218 15.11 23.25 3.58
CA LEU A 218 14.45 23.00 2.31
C LEU A 218 14.64 24.20 1.38
N GLU A 219 15.24 23.96 0.22
CA GLU A 219 15.50 24.97 -0.82
C GLU A 219 14.20 25.72 -1.22
N ASP A 220 13.09 25.00 -1.29
CA ASP A 220 11.75 25.50 -1.66
C ASP A 220 10.72 25.48 -0.50
N GLY A 221 11.18 25.51 0.75
CA GLY A 221 10.31 25.30 1.92
C GLY A 221 9.08 26.23 1.97
N ALA A 222 9.21 27.47 1.50
CA ALA A 222 8.09 28.41 1.42
C ALA A 222 7.02 28.01 0.39
N SER A 223 7.42 27.49 -0.77
CA SER A 223 6.48 27.05 -1.81
C SER A 223 5.71 25.81 -1.36
N VAL A 224 6.44 24.81 -0.85
CA VAL A 224 5.86 23.56 -0.31
C VAL A 224 4.85 23.87 0.79
N ARG A 225 5.20 24.78 1.71
CA ARG A 225 4.27 25.23 2.76
C ARG A 225 3.01 25.84 2.15
N ASN A 226 3.13 26.74 1.18
CA ASN A 226 1.99 27.42 0.59
C ASN A 226 1.06 26.45 -0.17
N GLU A 227 1.63 25.45 -0.84
CA GLU A 227 0.89 24.33 -1.45
C GLU A 227 0.08 23.58 -0.39
N LEU A 228 0.73 23.16 0.71
CA LEU A 228 0.05 22.49 1.83
C LEU A 228 -1.05 23.36 2.48
N VAL A 229 -0.86 24.68 2.59
CA VAL A 229 -1.90 25.60 3.08
C VAL A 229 -3.11 25.60 2.15
N SER A 230 -2.89 25.64 0.83
CA SER A 230 -3.96 25.56 -0.16
C SER A 230 -4.71 24.24 -0.02
N THR A 231 -3.99 23.11 0.03
CA THR A 231 -4.57 21.77 0.22
C THR A 231 -5.36 21.68 1.53
N ALA A 232 -4.78 22.10 2.64
CA ALA A 232 -5.40 22.05 3.97
C ALA A 232 -6.71 22.85 4.07
N ARG A 233 -6.84 23.94 3.30
CA ARG A 233 -8.04 24.79 3.31
C ARG A 233 -9.10 24.40 2.29
N ARG A 234 -8.71 23.85 1.14
CA ARG A 234 -9.58 23.79 -0.04
C ARG A 234 -9.80 22.40 -0.61
N ASP A 235 -9.01 21.39 -0.22
CA ASP A 235 -9.19 20.06 -0.80
C ASP A 235 -10.60 19.53 -0.48
N PRO A 236 -11.33 18.98 -1.47
CA PRO A 236 -12.67 18.45 -1.23
C PRO A 236 -12.68 17.26 -0.26
N ALA A 237 -11.59 16.49 -0.18
CA ALA A 237 -11.50 15.31 0.67
C ALA A 237 -11.01 15.67 2.08
N ILE A 238 -11.79 15.27 3.08
CA ILE A 238 -11.55 15.54 4.51
C ILE A 238 -10.18 14.99 4.94
N ASP A 239 -9.87 13.75 4.55
CA ASP A 239 -8.63 13.09 4.94
C ASP A 239 -7.40 13.76 4.33
N VAL A 240 -7.54 14.36 3.13
CA VAL A 240 -6.46 15.12 2.50
C VAL A 240 -6.21 16.43 3.25
N ARG A 241 -7.28 17.17 3.60
CA ARG A 241 -7.16 18.39 4.42
C ARG A 241 -6.54 18.10 5.78
N ALA A 242 -6.95 17.00 6.41
CA ALA A 242 -6.39 16.50 7.67
C ALA A 242 -4.88 16.20 7.54
N ALA A 243 -4.47 15.43 6.54
CA ALA A 243 -3.06 15.08 6.31
C ALA A 243 -2.21 16.33 5.99
N ALA A 244 -2.72 17.24 5.16
CA ALA A 244 -2.04 18.51 4.85
C ALA A 244 -1.91 19.40 6.09
N THR A 245 -2.94 19.46 6.95
CA THR A 245 -2.89 20.17 8.24
C THR A 245 -1.81 19.57 9.15
N GLU A 246 -1.72 18.24 9.21
CA GLU A 246 -0.66 17.58 9.98
C GLU A 246 0.73 17.83 9.38
N ALA A 247 0.84 17.92 8.06
CA ALA A 247 2.08 18.29 7.38
C ALA A 247 2.50 19.74 7.65
N LEU A 248 1.56 20.68 7.80
CA LEU A 248 1.88 22.05 8.22
C LEU A 248 2.48 22.12 9.63
N SER A 249 2.13 21.18 10.51
CA SER A 249 2.58 21.19 11.91
C SER A 249 4.10 21.05 12.09
N VAL A 250 4.82 20.57 11.07
CA VAL A 250 6.28 20.39 11.12
C VAL A 250 7.05 21.59 10.56
N PHE A 251 6.37 22.65 10.12
CA PHE A 251 6.99 23.92 9.73
C PHE A 251 7.06 24.89 10.91
N ASP A 252 8.16 25.60 11.08
CA ASP A 252 8.32 26.55 12.17
C ASP A 252 7.71 27.93 11.85
N GLY A 253 7.45 28.70 12.91
CA GLY A 253 7.08 30.12 12.83
C GLY A 253 5.64 30.44 13.21
N SER A 254 5.42 31.65 13.70
CA SER A 254 4.11 32.13 14.17
C SER A 254 3.04 32.14 13.09
N VAL A 255 3.43 32.31 11.82
CA VAL A 255 2.52 32.24 10.67
C VAL A 255 1.83 30.88 10.58
N ILE A 256 2.54 29.78 10.88
CA ILE A 256 1.95 28.44 10.90
C ILE A 256 0.96 28.31 12.04
N ASP A 257 1.27 28.86 13.22
CA ASP A 257 0.37 28.82 14.38
C ASP A 257 -0.93 29.58 14.10
N ASP A 258 -0.86 30.71 13.39
CA ASP A 258 -2.03 31.47 12.98
C ASP A 258 -2.89 30.69 11.97
N ILE A 259 -2.26 30.04 10.98
CA ILE A 259 -2.95 29.19 10.02
C ILE A 259 -3.63 28.00 10.70
N LEU A 260 -2.92 27.31 11.60
CA LEU A 260 -3.48 26.17 12.33
C LEU A 260 -4.64 26.61 13.24
N ARG A 261 -4.56 27.81 13.85
CA ARG A 261 -5.66 28.36 14.65
C ARG A 261 -6.90 28.65 13.81
N GLU A 262 -6.70 29.27 12.65
CA GLU A 262 -7.79 29.49 11.68
C GLU A 262 -8.45 28.16 11.28
N ILE A 263 -7.67 27.14 10.92
CA ILE A 263 -8.21 25.81 10.55
C ILE A 263 -8.96 25.19 11.73
N ALA A 264 -8.41 25.26 12.95
CA ALA A 264 -9.03 24.74 14.16
C ALA A 264 -10.38 25.39 14.48
N GLU A 265 -10.58 26.65 14.09
CA GLU A 265 -11.81 27.40 14.34
C GLU A 265 -12.83 27.27 13.19
N THR A 266 -12.37 27.18 11.94
CA THR A 266 -13.21 27.45 10.76
C THR A 266 -13.39 26.29 9.78
N ASP A 267 -12.56 25.24 9.80
CA ASP A 267 -12.77 24.10 8.88
C ASP A 267 -14.15 23.48 9.16
N PRO A 268 -14.96 23.15 8.13
CA PRO A 268 -16.29 22.57 8.34
C PRO A 268 -16.24 21.23 9.09
N GLU A 269 -15.15 20.48 8.99
CA GLU A 269 -15.03 19.13 9.50
C GLU A 269 -14.36 19.07 10.86
N GLN A 270 -15.03 18.41 11.82
CA GLN A 270 -14.54 18.31 13.19
C GLN A 270 -13.19 17.61 13.29
N MET A 271 -12.94 16.61 12.43
CA MET A 271 -11.67 15.87 12.42
C MET A 271 -10.49 16.79 12.07
N VAL A 272 -10.64 17.64 11.05
CA VAL A 272 -9.60 18.58 10.61
C VAL A 272 -9.36 19.62 11.71
N ARG A 273 -10.42 20.17 12.29
CA ARG A 273 -10.32 21.09 13.44
C ARG A 273 -9.56 20.48 14.61
N TYR A 274 -9.85 19.21 14.93
CA TYR A 274 -9.16 18.49 16.00
C TYR A 274 -7.66 18.30 15.71
N ILE A 275 -7.29 17.92 14.49
CA ILE A 275 -5.89 17.74 14.09
C ILE A 275 -5.13 19.07 14.19
N ALA A 276 -5.72 20.17 13.74
CA ALA A 276 -5.12 21.50 13.87
C ALA A 276 -4.93 21.91 15.34
N GLN A 277 -5.93 21.69 16.19
CA GLN A 277 -5.85 21.96 17.62
C GLN A 277 -4.77 21.12 18.31
N LYS A 278 -4.67 19.84 17.95
CA LYS A 278 -3.63 18.94 18.45
C LYS A 278 -2.24 19.45 18.07
N ALA A 279 -2.04 19.82 16.80
CA ALA A 279 -0.77 20.38 16.32
C ALA A 279 -0.38 21.65 17.10
N LEU A 280 -1.32 22.56 17.37
CA LEU A 280 -1.07 23.75 18.19
C LEU A 280 -0.63 23.42 19.62
N ILE A 281 -1.18 22.36 20.22
CA ILE A 281 -0.81 21.93 21.57
C ILE A 281 0.62 21.38 21.57
N GLU A 282 0.95 20.51 20.62
CA GLU A 282 2.28 19.89 20.50
C GLU A 282 3.39 20.89 20.19
N ARG A 283 3.04 22.06 19.61
CA ARG A 283 3.99 23.14 19.27
C ARG A 283 4.25 24.13 20.40
N ARG A 284 3.51 24.07 21.52
CA ARG A 284 3.72 25.02 22.62
C ARG A 284 5.04 24.70 23.36
N PRO A 285 5.91 25.71 23.60
CA PRO A 285 7.12 25.49 24.37
C PRO A 285 6.76 25.11 25.81
N GLY A 286 7.03 23.85 26.20
CA GLY A 286 6.85 23.35 27.57
C GLY A 286 6.07 22.04 27.74
N SER A 287 5.66 21.35 26.67
CA SER A 287 5.14 19.97 26.71
C SER A 287 6.22 18.93 26.43
#